data_AF-A0A7C2YT45-F1
#
_entry.id   AF-A0A7C2YT45-F1
#
_cell.length_a   1.000
_cell.length_b   1.000
_cell.length_c   1.000
_cell.angle_alpha   90.00
_cell.angle_beta   90.00
_cell.angle_gamma   90.00
#
_symmetry.space_group_name_H-M   'P 1'
#
loop_
_entity.id
_entity.type
_entity.pdbx_description
1 polymer ?
#
loop_
_entity_poly.entity_id
_entity_poly.type
_entity_poly.pdbx_seq_one_letter_code
_entity_poly.pdbx_strand_id
1 'polypeptide(L)'
;MGDFKLSTYMTAHAVRGFLRNEELFRRFLSVVRALNITRIYVENYRDGLLLGDDEVDAMVKKLEGEFELAGGTAIGTWGDGWYTYEDYGFKVACISDDNNKRLIANAMSH
;
A
#
# COMPACT_ATOMS: atom_id res chain seq x y z
N MET A 1 0.89 15.20 -26.80
CA MET A 1 1.61 14.40 -25.77
C MET A 1 0.70 14.37 -24.56
N GLY A 2 0.27 13.20 -24.10
CA GLY A 2 -0.62 13.11 -22.94
C GLY A 2 0.07 13.67 -21.70
N ASP A 3 -0.68 14.41 -20.88
CA ASP A 3 -0.21 14.98 -19.61
C ASP A 3 0.28 13.83 -18.71
N PHE A 4 1.59 13.75 -18.48
CA PHE A 4 2.21 12.61 -17.79
C PHE A 4 1.94 12.73 -16.29
N LYS A 5 1.17 11.78 -15.73
CA LYS A 5 0.83 11.76 -14.30
C LYS A 5 1.62 10.67 -13.60
N LEU A 6 2.39 11.06 -12.59
CA LEU A 6 3.15 10.15 -11.74
C LEU A 6 2.35 9.78 -10.49
N SER A 7 2.42 8.50 -10.14
CA SER A 7 1.96 7.98 -8.85
C SER A 7 3.12 7.32 -8.13
N THR A 8 3.03 7.25 -6.80
CA THR A 8 3.99 6.51 -5.98
C THR A 8 3.27 5.54 -5.06
N TYR A 9 4.02 4.56 -4.59
CA TYR A 9 3.56 3.53 -3.69
C TYR A 9 4.33 3.60 -2.37
N MET A 10 3.60 3.52 -1.26
CA MET A 10 4.11 3.62 0.10
C MET A 10 3.86 2.29 0.81
N THR A 11 4.93 1.63 1.22
CA THR A 11 4.85 0.34 1.92
C THR A 11 4.36 0.49 3.35
N ALA A 12 3.85 -0.59 3.96
CA ALA A 12 3.45 -0.59 5.37
C ALA A 12 4.59 -0.14 6.31
N HIS A 13 5.85 -0.52 6.02
CA HIS A 13 7.02 -0.07 6.78
C HIS A 13 7.25 1.44 6.67
N ALA A 14 7.09 1.99 5.46
CA ALA A 14 7.24 3.42 5.23
C ALA A 14 6.16 4.22 5.98
N VAL A 15 4.90 3.75 5.93
CA VAL A 15 3.81 4.37 6.69
C VAL A 15 4.17 4.48 8.17
N ARG A 16 4.54 3.37 8.81
CA ARG A 16 4.91 3.35 10.22
C ARG A 16 6.14 4.21 10.52
N GLY A 17 7.12 4.23 9.61
CA GLY A 17 8.28 5.11 9.71
C GLY A 17 7.89 6.59 9.70
N PHE A 18 6.99 6.99 8.79
CA PHE A 18 6.51 8.36 8.67
C PHE A 18 5.62 8.79 9.84
N LEU A 19 4.77 7.90 10.35
CA LEU A 19 3.95 8.18 11.53
C LEU A 19 4.80 8.42 12.79
N ARG A 20 5.97 7.80 12.88
CA ARG A 20 6.88 7.92 14.03
C ARG A 20 7.94 9.01 13.86
N ASN A 21 8.13 9.53 12.65
CA ASN A 21 9.18 10.49 12.35
C ASN A 21 8.70 11.57 11.37
N GLU A 22 8.30 12.72 11.92
CA GLU A 22 7.77 13.84 11.16
C GLU A 22 8.82 14.50 10.24
N GLU A 23 10.10 14.47 10.59
CA GLU A 23 11.15 14.98 9.71
C GLU A 23 11.31 14.12 8.46
N LEU A 24 11.31 12.80 8.64
CA LEU A 24 11.34 11.85 7.53
C LEU A 24 10.13 12.04 6.61
N PHE A 25 8.94 12.22 7.19
CA PHE A 25 7.72 12.48 6.43
C PHE A 25 7.79 13.81 5.65
N ARG A 26 8.28 14.89 6.26
CA ARG A 26 8.48 16.17 5.55
C ARG A 26 9.46 16.06 4.39
N ARG A 27 10.53 15.29 4.54
CA ARG A 27 11.48 15.00 3.46
C ARG A 27 10.80 14.24 2.32
N PHE A 28 10.00 13.22 2.65
CA PHE A 28 9.18 12.51 1.67
C PHE A 28 8.27 13.47 0.89
N LEU A 29 7.51 14.33 1.59
CA LEU A 29 6.62 15.33 0.98
C LEU A 29 7.37 16.25 0.00
N SER A 30 8.56 16.72 0.38
CA SER A 30 9.39 17.55 -0.50
C SER A 30 9.75 16.84 -1.80
N VAL A 31 10.04 15.54 -1.75
CA VAL A 31 10.41 14.75 -2.94
C VAL A 31 9.18 14.53 -3.83
N VAL A 32 8.05 14.10 -3.27
CA VAL A 32 6.86 13.81 -4.07
C VAL A 32 6.29 15.06 -4.75
N ARG A 33 6.37 16.22 -4.08
CA ARG A 33 6.02 17.53 -4.68
C ARG A 33 6.95 17.90 -5.82
N ALA A 34 8.25 17.75 -5.64
CA ALA A 34 9.24 18.06 -6.69
C ALA A 34 9.06 17.18 -7.94
N LEU A 35 8.51 15.97 -7.78
CA LEU A 35 8.21 15.05 -8.87
C LEU A 35 6.80 15.25 -9.47
N ASN A 36 6.02 16.23 -9.00
CA ASN A 36 4.62 16.45 -9.39
C ASN A 36 3.75 15.17 -9.28
N ILE A 37 3.99 14.35 -8.24
CA ILE A 37 3.16 13.18 -7.97
C ILE A 37 1.81 13.67 -7.44
N THR A 38 0.72 13.22 -8.08
CA THR A 38 -0.65 13.60 -7.68
C THR A 38 -1.40 12.47 -7.00
N ARG A 39 -0.86 11.25 -7.03
CA ARG A 39 -1.51 10.06 -6.46
C ARG A 39 -0.54 9.22 -5.63
N ILE A 40 -0.97 8.85 -4.42
CA ILE A 40 -0.22 7.98 -3.51
C ILE A 40 -1.04 6.74 -3.20
N TYR A 41 -0.41 5.58 -3.37
CA TYR A 41 -0.94 4.29 -2.92
C TYR A 41 -0.37 3.96 -1.55
N VAL A 42 -1.24 3.68 -0.59
CA VAL A 42 -0.85 3.32 0.79
C VAL A 42 -1.13 1.84 0.99
N GLU A 43 -0.08 1.07 1.26
CA GLU A 43 -0.16 -0.36 1.56
C GLU A 43 -0.48 -0.57 3.05
N ASN A 44 -1.45 -1.44 3.34
CA ASN A 44 -1.82 -1.82 4.70
C ASN A 44 -1.09 -3.07 5.23
N TYR A 45 -0.45 -3.87 4.38
CA TYR A 45 0.25 -5.09 4.77
C TYR A 45 1.52 -5.34 3.94
N ARG A 46 2.66 -5.64 4.59
CA ARG A 46 3.92 -6.03 3.93
C ARG A 46 4.77 -6.92 4.83
N ASP A 47 5.32 -8.02 4.33
CA ASP A 47 6.36 -8.81 5.04
C ASP A 47 6.02 -9.13 6.51
N GLY A 48 4.75 -9.49 6.78
CA GLY A 48 4.25 -9.80 8.13
C GLY A 48 3.87 -8.58 8.99
N LEU A 49 4.10 -7.37 8.49
CA LEU A 49 3.65 -6.13 9.09
C LEU A 49 2.26 -5.75 8.55
N LEU A 50 1.23 -5.88 9.39
CA LEU A 50 -0.10 -5.32 9.18
C LEU A 50 -0.19 -3.96 9.91
N LEU A 51 -0.68 -2.93 9.21
CA LEU A 51 -1.04 -1.65 9.82
C LEU A 51 -2.42 -1.76 10.47
N GLY A 52 -2.57 -1.20 11.67
CA GLY A 52 -3.87 -1.03 12.30
C GLY A 52 -4.69 0.05 11.59
N ASP A 53 -6.02 0.02 11.78
CA ASP A 53 -6.94 1.04 11.24
C ASP A 53 -6.53 2.45 11.67
N ASP A 54 -6.05 2.62 12.90
CA ASP A 54 -5.56 3.88 13.44
C ASP A 54 -4.32 4.40 12.72
N GLU A 55 -3.38 3.51 12.36
CA GLU A 55 -2.19 3.84 11.57
C GLU A 55 -2.58 4.26 10.15
N VAL A 56 -3.50 3.53 9.51
CA VAL A 56 -4.00 3.85 8.17
C VAL A 56 -4.71 5.19 8.16
N ASP A 57 -5.66 5.40 9.07
CA ASP A 57 -6.43 6.65 9.20
C ASP A 57 -5.52 7.85 9.47
N ALA A 58 -4.52 7.68 10.34
CA ALA A 58 -3.56 8.74 10.62
C ALA A 58 -2.75 9.13 9.38
N MET A 59 -2.36 8.16 8.55
CA MET A 59 -1.63 8.42 7.31
C MET A 59 -2.53 9.05 6.24
N VAL A 60 -3.77 8.57 6.09
CA VAL A 60 -4.77 9.14 5.17
C VAL A 60 -5.00 10.61 5.51
N LYS A 61 -5.25 10.93 6.79
CA LYS A 61 -5.43 12.33 7.26
C LYS A 61 -4.24 13.22 6.95
N LYS A 62 -3.01 12.69 7.00
CA LYS A 62 -1.80 13.44 6.65
C LYS A 62 -1.69 13.77 5.15
N LEU A 63 -2.38 13.03 4.28
CA LEU A 63 -2.21 13.13 2.82
C LEU A 63 -3.47 13.60 2.05
N GLU A 64 -4.68 13.41 2.60
CA GLU A 64 -5.97 13.60 1.92
C GLU A 64 -6.25 15.03 1.42
N GLY A 65 -5.51 16.02 1.92
CA GLY A 65 -5.62 17.41 1.49
C GLY A 65 -4.79 17.79 0.26
N GLU A 66 -3.85 16.94 -0.17
CA GLU A 66 -2.87 17.29 -1.21
C GLU A 66 -2.75 16.24 -2.32
N PHE A 67 -3.00 14.97 -2.01
CA PHE A 67 -2.84 13.88 -2.96
C PHE A 67 -4.16 13.13 -3.15
N GLU A 68 -4.38 12.62 -4.36
CA GLU A 68 -5.37 11.59 -4.58
C GLU A 68 -4.88 10.31 -3.88
N LEU A 69 -5.69 9.80 -2.95
CA LEU A 69 -5.36 8.59 -2.22
C LEU A 69 -6.08 7.41 -2.83
N ALA A 70 -5.29 6.41 -3.22
CA ALA A 70 -5.81 5.11 -3.58
C ALA A 70 -5.40 4.14 -2.48
N GLY A 71 -6.37 3.73 -1.66
CA GLY A 71 -6.23 2.56 -0.82
C GLY A 71 -6.13 1.34 -1.73
N GLY A 72 -5.06 0.56 -1.56
CA GLY A 72 -4.88 -0.65 -2.33
C GLY A 72 -4.13 -1.65 -1.49
N THR A 73 -4.77 -2.78 -1.21
CA THR A 73 -4.02 -3.97 -0.80
C THR A 73 -3.12 -4.30 -1.98
N ALA A 74 -1.80 -4.13 -1.81
CA ALA A 74 -0.87 -4.79 -2.71
C ALA A 74 -0.97 -6.28 -2.40
N ILE A 75 -1.86 -6.96 -3.11
CA ILE A 75 -1.99 -8.42 -3.09
C ILE A 75 -0.83 -8.97 -3.93
N GLY A 76 0.40 -8.73 -3.48
CA GLY A 76 1.41 -9.77 -3.52
C GLY A 76 1.16 -10.54 -2.24
N THR A 77 0.35 -11.59 -2.31
CA THR A 77 -0.03 -12.35 -1.13
C THR A 77 1.00 -13.43 -0.85
N TRP A 78 1.66 -13.34 0.29
CA TRP A 78 2.69 -14.26 0.76
C TRP A 78 2.15 -14.97 2.00
N GLY A 79 2.24 -16.31 2.04
CA GLY A 79 1.74 -17.14 3.14
C GLY A 79 1.46 -18.58 2.69
N ASP A 80 1.19 -19.48 3.63
CA ASP A 80 0.70 -20.83 3.33
C ASP A 80 -0.82 -20.82 3.10
N GLY A 81 -1.30 -21.64 2.16
CA GLY A 81 -2.74 -21.80 1.88
C GLY A 81 -3.27 -21.14 0.60
N TRP A 82 -2.42 -20.54 -0.23
CA TRP A 82 -2.83 -20.05 -1.56
C TRP A 82 -3.12 -21.19 -2.52
N TYR A 83 -4.17 -21.02 -3.33
CA TYR A 83 -4.59 -22.01 -4.31
C TYR A 83 -3.81 -21.81 -5.61
N THR A 84 -4.30 -20.96 -6.51
CA THR A 84 -3.58 -20.65 -7.75
C THR A 84 -2.58 -19.51 -7.54
N TYR A 85 -1.30 -19.73 -7.84
CA TYR A 85 -0.25 -18.71 -7.76
C TYR A 85 0.84 -18.93 -8.83
N GLU A 86 1.58 -17.86 -9.13
CA GLU A 86 2.82 -17.89 -9.92
C GLU A 86 4.02 -17.60 -9.02
N ASP A 87 5.18 -18.20 -9.32
CA ASP A 87 6.42 -18.02 -8.56
C ASP A 87 7.53 -17.40 -9.42
N TYR A 88 7.89 -16.16 -9.10
CA TYR A 88 8.94 -15.40 -9.78
C TYR A 88 10.21 -15.22 -8.92
N GLY A 89 10.42 -16.10 -7.94
CA GLY A 89 11.27 -15.83 -6.76
C GLY A 89 10.47 -15.15 -5.63
N PHE A 90 9.17 -14.99 -5.86
CA PHE A 90 8.14 -14.62 -4.91
C PHE A 90 6.77 -15.11 -5.42
N LYS A 91 5.88 -15.49 -4.50
CA LYS A 91 4.54 -15.99 -4.83
C LYS A 91 3.57 -14.84 -5.07
N VAL A 92 2.88 -14.88 -6.20
CA VAL A 92 1.81 -13.94 -6.55
C VAL A 92 0.52 -14.74 -6.75
N ALA A 93 -0.51 -14.47 -5.94
CA ALA A 93 -1.78 -15.20 -6.05
C ALA A 93 -2.63 -14.71 -7.22
N CYS A 94 -3.31 -15.64 -7.88
CA CYS A 94 -4.27 -15.31 -8.93
C CYS A 94 -5.55 -14.73 -8.33
N ILE A 95 -5.87 -13.48 -8.65
CA ILE A 95 -7.10 -12.80 -8.19
C ILE A 95 -8.37 -13.33 -8.88
N SER A 96 -8.28 -14.03 -10.02
CA SER A 96 -9.47 -14.66 -10.61
C SER A 96 -9.91 -15.94 -9.89
N ASP A 97 -9.06 -16.52 -9.02
CA ASP A 97 -9.35 -17.70 -8.22
C ASP A 97 -10.28 -17.36 -7.02
N ASP A 98 -11.45 -17.97 -6.97
CA ASP A 98 -12.48 -17.68 -5.95
C ASP A 98 -12.04 -18.06 -4.53
N ASN A 99 -11.15 -19.04 -4.36
CA ASN A 99 -10.63 -19.39 -3.04
C ASN A 99 -9.64 -18.34 -2.54
N ASN A 100 -8.78 -17.83 -3.44
CA ASN A 100 -7.88 -16.73 -3.12
C ASN A 100 -8.67 -15.47 -2.75
N LYS A 101 -9.75 -15.15 -3.48
CA LYS A 101 -10.65 -14.04 -3.14
C LYS A 101 -11.23 -14.21 -1.73
N ARG A 102 -11.67 -15.42 -1.37
CA ARG A 102 -12.19 -15.71 -0.03
C ARG A 102 -11.12 -15.58 1.07
N LEU A 103 -9.90 -16.04 0.82
CA LEU A 103 -8.78 -15.88 1.75
C LEU A 103 -8.45 -14.41 1.99
N ILE A 104 -8.41 -13.61 0.92
CA ILE A 104 -8.20 -12.16 1.00
C ILE A 104 -9.35 -11.52 1.78
N ALA A 105 -10.60 -11.84 1.46
CA ALA A 105 -11.76 -11.31 2.17
C ALA A 105 -11.71 -11.62 3.67
N ASN A 106 -11.40 -12.87 4.06
CA ASN A 106 -11.25 -13.26 5.46
C ASN A 106 -10.12 -12.49 6.16
N ALA A 107 -8.96 -12.36 5.52
CA ALA A 107 -7.82 -11.62 6.07
C ALA A 107 -8.11 -10.13 6.27
N MET A 108 -8.98 -9.55 5.44
CA MET A 108 -9.41 -8.13 5.52
C MET A 108 -10.63 -7.93 6.43
N SER A 109 -11.20 -8.99 7.00
CA SER A 109 -12.40 -8.93 7.87
C SER A 109 -12.07 -8.70 9.36
N HIS A 110 -10.82 -8.33 9.67
CA HIS A 110 -10.29 -8.19 11.04
C HIS A 110 -9.60 -6.85 11.23
#